data_AF-A0A9X1WRQ9-F1
#
_entry.id   AF-A0A9X1WRQ9-F1
#
_cell.length_a   1.000
_cell.length_b   1.000
_cell.length_c   1.000
_cell.angle_alpha   90.00
_cell.angle_beta   90.00
_cell.angle_gamma   90.00
#
_symmetry.space_group_name_H-M   'P 1'
#
loop_
_entity.id
_entity.type
_entity.pdbx_description
1 polymer ?
#
loop_
_entity_poly.entity_id
_entity_poly.type
_entity_poly.pdbx_seq_one_letter_code
_entity_poly.pdbx_strand_id
1 'polypeptide(L)' 'MEYTYQEFIEDLNMGHEIEFLLDCERYSISYNNNGWHLTKFGNEKYSTYGNVNDLLDNAKINNKSLLEIWNRIKIDSIF' A
#
# COMPACT_ATOMS: atom_id res chain seq x y z
N MET A 1 -19.92 3.23 4.44
CA MET A 1 -18.83 3.22 5.43
C MET A 1 -17.60 3.70 4.70
N GLU A 2 -16.79 4.55 5.34
CA GLU A 2 -15.49 4.88 4.79
C GLU A 2 -14.54 3.73 5.10
N TYR A 3 -13.76 3.31 4.11
CA TYR A 3 -12.77 2.27 4.28
C TYR A 3 -11.69 2.73 5.28
N THR A 4 -11.42 1.91 6.28
CA THR A 4 -10.59 2.25 7.43
C THR A 4 -9.18 1.68 7.31
N TYR A 5 -8.25 2.22 8.09
CA TYR A 5 -6.88 1.71 8.13
C TYR A 5 -6.83 0.27 8.67
N GLN A 6 -7.80 -0.10 9.51
CA GLN A 6 -7.89 -1.46 10.01
C GLN A 6 -8.34 -2.43 8.91
N GLU A 7 -9.38 -2.08 8.13
CA GLU A 7 -9.81 -2.89 6.98
C GLU A 7 -8.69 -3.02 5.94
N PHE A 8 -7.91 -1.96 5.72
CA PHE A 8 -6.70 -2.00 4.90
C PHE A 8 -5.69 -3.06 5.37
N ILE A 9 -5.39 -3.09 6.67
CA ILE A 9 -4.48 -4.08 7.24
C ILE A 9 -5.08 -5.49 7.14
N GLU A 10 -6.37 -5.64 7.38
CA GLU A 10 -7.07 -6.93 7.28
C GLU A 10 -7.01 -7.48 5.85
N ASP A 11 -7.31 -6.66 4.84
CA ASP A 11 -7.23 -7.03 3.44
C ASP A 11 -5.80 -7.44 3.02
N LEU A 12 -4.77 -6.69 3.42
CA LEU A 12 -3.39 -7.08 3.17
C LEU A 12 -3.03 -8.42 3.83
N ASN A 13 -3.49 -8.65 5.07
CA ASN A 13 -3.25 -9.93 5.75
C ASN A 13 -4.03 -11.10 5.11
N MET A 14 -5.13 -10.83 4.41
CA MET A 14 -5.86 -11.80 3.60
C MET A 14 -5.16 -12.08 2.25
N GLY A 15 -4.13 -11.31 1.91
CA GLY A 15 -3.40 -11.43 0.64
C GLY A 15 -4.02 -10.63 -0.50
N HIS A 16 -4.95 -9.71 -0.20
CA HIS A 16 -5.53 -8.83 -1.22
C HIS A 16 -4.52 -7.80 -1.71
N GLU A 17 -4.61 -7.47 -2.99
CA GLU A 17 -3.83 -6.39 -3.59
C GLU A 17 -4.65 -5.10 -3.59
N ILE A 18 -4.00 -3.98 -3.29
CA ILE A 18 -4.70 -2.70 -3.09
C ILE A 18 -4.10 -1.64 -3.98
N GLU A 19 -4.95 -1.00 -4.77
CA GLU A 19 -4.61 0.19 -5.52
C GLU A 19 -5.25 1.42 -4.89
N PHE A 20 -4.48 2.51 -4.81
CA PHE A 20 -4.93 3.72 -4.16
C PHE A 20 -4.34 4.97 -4.79
N LEU A 21 -4.98 6.10 -4.51
CA LEU A 21 -4.55 7.44 -4.89
C LEU A 21 -4.00 8.18 -3.67
N LEU A 22 -2.89 8.88 -3.85
CA LEU A 22 -2.32 9.83 -2.91
C LEU A 22 -1.91 11.08 -3.69
N ASP A 23 -2.45 12.25 -3.34
CA ASP A 23 -2.10 13.54 -3.96
C ASP A 23 -2.14 13.50 -5.51
N CYS A 24 -3.17 12.86 -6.08
CA CYS A 24 -3.37 12.63 -7.54
C CYS A 24 -2.40 11.64 -8.21
N GLU A 25 -1.60 10.92 -7.44
CA GLU A 25 -0.70 9.88 -7.93
C GLU A 25 -1.25 8.49 -7.57
N ARG A 26 -1.14 7.53 -8.50
CA ARG A 26 -1.61 6.16 -8.30
C ARG A 26 -0.49 5.28 -7.76
N TYR A 27 -0.80 4.49 -6.75
CA TYR A 27 0.07 3.52 -6.12
C TYR A 27 -0.60 2.15 -6.09
N SER A 28 0.21 1.10 -6.06
CA SER A 28 -0.23 -0.29 -5.89
C SER A 28 0.59 -0.94 -4.78
N ILE A 29 -0.11 -1.68 -3.92
CA ILE A 29 0.44 -2.68 -3.03
C ILE A 29 0.05 -4.05 -3.58
N SER A 30 1.03 -4.81 -4.06
CA SER A 30 0.82 -6.12 -4.69
C SER A 30 1.74 -7.17 -4.08
N TYR A 31 1.41 -8.45 -4.29
CA TYR A 31 2.17 -9.57 -3.75
C TYR A 31 2.63 -10.50 -4.88
N ASN A 32 3.91 -10.87 -4.85
CA ASN A 32 4.44 -11.90 -5.75
C ASN A 32 5.44 -12.81 -5.02
N ASN A 33 6.11 -13.70 -5.78
CA ASN A 33 7.08 -14.67 -5.23
C ASN A 33 8.24 -14.04 -4.44
N ASN A 34 8.48 -12.73 -4.58
CA ASN A 34 9.53 -12.01 -3.86
C ASN A 34 9.01 -11.26 -2.62
N GLY A 35 7.70 -11.27 -2.36
CA GLY A 35 7.07 -10.59 -1.23
C GLY A 35 6.07 -9.52 -1.66
N TRP A 36 5.80 -8.59 -0.75
CA TRP A 36 4.93 -7.43 -0.96
C TRP A 36 5.68 -6.28 -1.62
N HIS A 37 5.03 -5.56 -2.51
CA HIS A 37 5.64 -4.46 -3.26
C HIS A 37 4.81 -3.20 -3.12
N LEU A 38 5.46 -2.08 -2.79
CA LEU A 38 4.85 -0.75 -2.93
C LEU A 38 5.41 -0.08 -4.20
N THR A 39 4.54 0.17 -5.17
CA THR A 39 4.91 0.73 -6.48
C THR A 39 4.09 1.96 -6.80
N LYS A 40 4.75 2.98 -7.36
CA LYS A 40 4.07 4.14 -7.96
C LYS A 40 3.88 3.88 -9.45
N PHE A 41 2.66 4.07 -9.97
CA PHE A 41 2.40 3.91 -11.40
C PHE A 41 3.26 4.88 -12.22
N GLY A 42 3.84 4.38 -13.32
CA GLY A 42 4.76 5.14 -14.17
C GLY A 42 6.18 5.28 -13.60
N ASN A 43 6.49 4.63 -12.48
CA ASN A 43 7.84 4.52 -11.95
C ASN A 43 8.26 3.04 -11.92
N GLU A 44 9.42 2.72 -12.49
CA GLU A 44 9.95 1.35 -12.49
C GLU A 44 10.58 0.95 -11.15
N LYS A 45 10.75 1.91 -10.23
CA LYS A 45 11.25 1.64 -8.88
C LYS A 45 10.12 1.18 -7.98
N TYR A 46 10.29 -0.01 -7.42
CA TYR A 46 9.47 -0.57 -6.36
C TYR A 46 10.34 -0.97 -5.17
N SER A 47 9.71 -1.03 -4.00
CA SER A 47 10.35 -1.56 -2.79
C SER A 47 9.66 -2.86 -2.41
N THR A 48 10.47 -3.86 -2.05
CA THR A 48 10.00 -5.21 -1.68
C THR A 48 10.06 -5.39 -0.16
N TYR A 49 9.03 -6.01 0.40
CA TYR A 49 8.88 -6.29 1.82
C TYR A 49 8.52 -7.77 2.03
N GLY A 50 9.08 -8.40 3.05
CA GLY A 50 8.93 -9.85 3.25
C GLY A 50 7.53 -10.27 3.71
N ASN A 51 6.82 -9.39 4.41
CA ASN A 51 5.47 -9.63 4.94
C ASN A 51 4.73 -8.30 5.17
N VAL A 52 3.45 -8.38 5.55
CA VAL A 52 2.62 -7.19 5.79
C VAL A 52 3.19 -6.29 6.88
N ASN A 53 3.70 -6.84 7.99
CA ASN A 53 4.28 -6.03 9.06
C ASN A 53 5.53 -5.27 8.58
N ASP A 54 6.42 -5.93 7.84
CA ASP A 54 7.59 -5.30 7.22
C ASP A 54 7.18 -4.17 6.26
N LEU A 55 6.13 -4.38 5.47
CA LEU A 55 5.56 -3.34 4.61
C LEU A 55 5.05 -2.16 5.44
N LEU A 56 4.26 -2.39 6.49
CA LEU A 56 3.67 -1.31 7.29
C LEU A 56 4.74 -0.53 8.09
N ASP A 57 5.78 -1.19 8.57
CA ASP A 57 6.84 -0.60 9.37
C ASP A 57 7.86 0.18 8.51
N ASN A 58 8.16 -0.30 7.30
CA ASN A 58 9.25 0.22 6.48
C ASN A 58 8.82 0.94 5.20
N ALA A 59 7.59 0.74 4.71
CA ALA A 59 7.12 1.43 3.50
C ALA A 59 6.90 2.91 3.74
N LYS A 60 7.50 3.73 2.87
CA LYS A 60 7.43 5.18 2.93
C LYS A 60 7.14 5.79 1.58
N ILE A 61 6.22 6.73 1.56
CA ILE A 61 5.98 7.63 0.43
C ILE A 61 6.36 9.03 0.88
N ASN A 62 7.31 9.67 0.19
CA ASN A 62 7.85 10.98 0.56
C ASN A 62 8.31 11.05 2.04
N ASN A 63 9.04 10.02 2.49
CA ASN A 63 9.54 9.84 3.87
C ASN A 63 8.47 9.70 4.98
N LYS A 64 7.20 9.49 4.62
CA LYS A 64 6.11 9.26 5.57
C LYS A 64 5.59 7.84 5.47
N SER A 65 5.27 7.23 6.61
CA SER A 65 4.62 5.91 6.69
C SER A 65 3.21 5.95 6.11
N LEU A 66 2.66 4.77 5.77
CA LEU A 66 1.28 4.63 5.30
C LEU A 66 0.26 5.16 6.32
N LEU A 67 0.51 4.93 7.62
CA LEU A 67 -0.34 5.45 8.70
C LEU A 67 -0.35 6.99 8.76
N GLU A 68 0.81 7.63 8.66
CA GLU A 68 0.92 9.10 8.68
C GLU A 68 0.21 9.77 7.51
N ILE A 69 0.07 9.06 6.39
CA ILE A 69 -0.57 9.59 5.18
C ILE A 69 -1.98 9.04 4.97
N TRP A 70 -2.47 8.18 5.87
CA TRP A 70 -3.74 7.46 5.71
C TRP A 70 -4.92 8.38 5.38
N ASN A 71 -5.04 9.50 6.09
CA ASN A 71 -6.13 10.48 5.88
C ASN A 71 -6.12 11.15 4.49
N ARG A 72 -5.08 10.93 3.68
CA ARG A 72 -4.95 11.43 2.30
C ARG A 72 -5.05 10.32 1.26
N ILE A 73 -5.00 9.05 1.68
CA ILE A 73 -5.15 7.89 0.82
C ILE A 73 -6.62 7.76 0.43
N LYS A 74 -6.86 7.48 -0.85
CA LYS A 74 -8.17 7.08 -1.36
C LYS A 74 -8.03 5.74 -2.06
N ILE A 75 -8.68 4.71 -1.52
CA ILE A 75 -8.67 3.40 -2.14
C ILE A 75 -9.41 3.46 -3.48
N ASP A 76 -8.77 2.96 -4.52
CA ASP A 76 -9.30 2.89 -5.89
C ASP A 76 -9.86 1.50 -6.17
N SER A 77 -9.15 0.43 -5.78
CA SER A 77 -9.56 -0.96 -6.00
C SER A 77 -8.87 -1.91 -5.04
N ILE A 78 -9.53 -3.04 -4.76
CA ILE A 78 -9.04 -4.16 -3.94
C ILE A 78 -9.28 -5.43 -4.76
N PHE A 79 -8.27 -6.29 -4.90
CA PHE A 79 -8.28 -7.50 -5.74
C PHE A 79 -7.98 -8.76 -4.93
#